data_AF-A0A7C2FRL9-F1
#
_entry.id   AF-A0A7C2FRL9-F1
#
_cell.length_a   1.000
_cell.length_b   1.000
_cell.length_c   1.000
_cell.angle_alpha   90.00
_cell.angle_beta   90.00
_cell.angle_gamma   90.00
#
_symmetry.space_group_name_H-M   'P 1'
#
loop_
_entity.id
_entity.type
_entity.pdbx_description
1 polymer ?
#
loop_
_entity_poly.entity_id
_entity_poly.type
_entity_poly.pdbx_seq_one_letter_code
_entity_poly.pdbx_strand_id
1 'polypeptide(L)' 'MSEYMKQFKIQVASKIPGIKFQDKSGGELQLIKDGNVVATVKDEKDYVTVTIKNNTFKYDKWYTKPEHLAETIRVYVERS' A
#
# COMPACT_ATOMS: atom_id res chain seq x y z
N MET A 1 4.82 -10.86 -7.63
CA MET A 1 3.86 -9.89 -7.07
C MET A 1 2.46 -10.26 -7.55
N SER A 2 1.51 -10.41 -6.63
CA SER A 2 0.12 -10.84 -6.88
C SER A 2 -0.66 -9.83 -7.74
N GLU A 3 -1.68 -10.27 -8.48
CA GLU A 3 -2.52 -9.38 -9.31
C GLU A 3 -3.14 -8.26 -8.47
N TYR A 4 -3.59 -8.59 -7.26
CA TYR A 4 -4.06 -7.64 -6.27
C TYR A 4 -3.08 -6.47 -6.04
N MET A 5 -1.79 -6.78 -5.85
CA MET A 5 -0.76 -5.76 -5.61
C MET A 5 -0.46 -4.92 -6.85
N LYS A 6 -0.53 -5.50 -8.06
CA LYS A 6 -0.35 -4.75 -9.30
C LYS A 6 -1.46 -3.71 -9.45
N GLN A 7 -2.71 -4.13 -9.28
CA GLN A 7 -3.87 -3.23 -9.29
C GLN A 7 -3.74 -2.17 -8.19
N PHE A 8 -3.33 -2.56 -6.99
CA PHE A 8 -3.09 -1.63 -5.89
C PHE A 8 -2.03 -0.56 -6.24
N LYS A 9 -0.88 -0.93 -6.82
CA LYS A 9 0.15 0.03 -7.26
C LYS A 9 -0.41 1.04 -8.28
N ILE A 10 -1.20 0.59 -9.25
CA ILE A 10 -1.84 1.44 -10.25
C ILE A 10 -2.78 2.45 -9.57
N GLN A 11 -3.63 1.97 -8.67
CA GLN A 11 -4.59 2.81 -7.94
C GLN A 11 -3.88 3.85 -7.06
N VAL A 12 -2.83 3.45 -6.35
CA VAL A 12 -2.04 4.37 -5.51
C VAL A 12 -1.31 5.42 -6.36
N ALA A 13 -0.71 5.01 -7.48
CA ALA A 13 -0.02 5.94 -8.38
C ALA A 13 -0.98 6.97 -8.98
N SER A 14 -2.23 6.58 -9.25
CA SER A 14 -3.27 7.49 -9.73
C SER A 14 -3.79 8.45 -8.67
N LYS A 15 -3.76 8.07 -7.38
CA LYS A 15 -4.34 8.85 -6.27
C LYS A 15 -3.32 9.72 -5.53
N ILE A 16 -2.05 9.33 -5.51
CA ILE A 16 -1.00 10.02 -4.75
C ILE A 16 0.10 10.52 -5.71
N PRO A 17 0.04 11.77 -6.18
CA PRO A 17 1.03 12.29 -7.11
C PRO A 17 2.43 12.34 -6.50
N GLY A 18 3.43 11.86 -7.26
CA GLY A 18 4.83 11.82 -6.83
C GLY A 18 5.15 10.71 -5.83
N ILE A 19 4.24 9.75 -5.61
CA ILE A 19 4.55 8.53 -4.87
C ILE A 19 5.54 7.67 -5.65
N LYS A 20 6.52 7.09 -4.96
CA LYS A 20 7.45 6.10 -5.48
C LYS A 20 7.21 4.77 -4.80
N PHE A 21 7.55 3.70 -5.50
CA PHE A 21 7.38 2.32 -5.05
C PHE A 21 8.75 1.66 -4.97
N GLN A 22 9.01 0.95 -3.87
CA GLN A 22 10.19 0.12 -3.72
C GLN A 22 9.76 -1.29 -3.31
N ASP A 23 9.93 -2.24 -4.22
CA ASP A 23 9.71 -3.66 -3.95
C ASP A 23 10.87 -4.20 -3.09
N LYS A 24 10.54 -4.97 -2.05
CA LYS A 24 11.47 -5.62 -1.13
C LYS A 24 11.30 -7.14 -1.20
N SER A 25 12.29 -7.87 -0.68
CA SER A 25 12.21 -9.32 -0.54
C SER A 25 10.99 -9.73 0.30
N GLY A 26 10.42 -10.90 0.03
CA GLY A 26 9.30 -11.42 0.82
C GLY A 26 7.92 -10.85 0.48
N GLY A 27 7.76 -10.17 -0.66
CA GLY A 27 6.46 -9.63 -1.09
C GLY A 27 6.06 -8.33 -0.41
N GLU A 28 7.04 -7.63 0.17
CA GLU A 28 6.89 -6.32 0.75
C GLU A 28 7.06 -5.22 -0.30
N LEU A 29 6.27 -4.15 -0.16
CA LEU A 29 6.23 -2.99 -1.03
C LEU A 29 6.24 -1.74 -0.16
N GLN A 30 7.29 -0.94 -0.28
CA GLN A 30 7.38 0.35 0.38
C GLN A 30 6.84 1.46 -0.52
N LEU A 31 6.04 2.33 0.08
CA LEU A 31 5.49 3.53 -0.51
C LEU A 31 6.30 4.72 -0.01
N ILE A 32 6.93 5.45 -0.92
CA ILE A 32 7.87 6.52 -0.61
C ILE A 32 7.33 7.82 -1.17
N LYS A 33 7.13 8.81 -0.31
CA LYS A 33 6.65 10.15 -0.67
C LYS A 33 7.61 11.17 -0.10
N ASP A 34 8.07 12.10 -0.95
CA ASP A 34 8.99 13.17 -0.55
C ASP A 34 10.25 12.66 0.17
N GLY A 35 10.79 11.53 -0.31
CA GLY A 35 11.98 10.88 0.24
C GLY A 35 11.76 10.01 1.48
N ASN A 36 10.56 10.01 2.06
CA ASN A 36 10.24 9.28 3.28
C ASN A 36 9.36 8.06 2.99
N VAL A 37 9.58 6.96 3.72
CA VAL A 37 8.68 5.80 3.69
C VAL A 37 7.40 6.16 4.44
N VAL A 38 6.30 6.32 3.71
CA VAL A 38 5.01 6.70 4.29
C VAL A 38 4.15 5.49 4.65
N ALA A 39 4.35 4.36 3.96
CA ALA A 39 3.68 3.11 4.27
C ALA A 39 4.48 1.91 3.74
N THR A 40 4.32 0.76 4.38
CA THR A 40 4.81 -0.53 3.90
C THR A 40 3.62 -1.47 3.74
N VAL A 41 3.49 -2.12 2.58
CA VAL A 41 2.42 -3.06 2.27
C VAL A 41 3.02 -4.43 1.99
N LYS A 42 2.55 -5.47 2.65
CA LYS A 42 3.02 -6.84 2.47
C LYS A 42 1.89 -7.75 2.00
N ASP A 43 2.18 -8.57 1.01
CA ASP A 43 1.24 -9.53 0.43
C ASP A 43 1.38 -10.90 1.08
N GLU A 44 0.39 -11.28 1.88
CA GLU A 44 0.39 -12.51 2.67
C GLU A 44 -0.68 -13.48 2.17
N LYS A 45 -0.69 -13.71 0.84
CA LYS A 45 -1.63 -14.58 0.09
C LYS A 45 -3.11 -14.21 0.22
N ASP A 46 -3.76 -14.48 1.36
CA ASP A 46 -5.18 -14.23 1.59
C ASP A 46 -5.47 -12.81 2.09
N TYR A 47 -4.47 -12.18 2.71
CA TYR A 47 -4.58 -10.83 3.25
C TYR A 47 -3.39 -9.98 2.83
N VAL A 48 -3.53 -8.67 3.02
CA VAL A 48 -2.42 -7.72 2.96
C VAL A 48 -2.28 -7.06 4.32
N THR A 49 -1.03 -6.88 4.74
CA THR A 49 -0.70 -6.10 5.93
C THR A 49 -0.15 -4.76 5.48
N VAL A 50 -0.64 -3.68 6.11
CA VAL A 50 -0.24 -2.31 5.83
C VAL A 50 0.29 -1.70 7.11
N THR A 51 1.54 -1.27 7.10
CA THR A 51 2.19 -0.60 8.23
C THR A 51 2.36 0.88 7.93
N ILE A 52 1.80 1.74 8.78
CA ILE A 52 1.84 3.21 8.69
C ILE A 52 2.20 3.75 10.07
N LYS A 53 3.28 4.56 10.18
CA LYS A 53 3.70 5.21 11.45
C LYS A 53 3.63 4.24 12.66
N ASN A 54 4.25 3.06 12.54
CA ASN A 54 4.25 1.94 13.51
C ASN A 54 2.93 1.19 13.77
N ASN A 55 1.82 1.57 13.14
CA ASN A 55 0.57 0.83 13.24
C ASN A 55 0.45 -0.15 12.08
N THR A 56 0.20 -1.42 12.36
CA THR A 56 -0.02 -2.45 11.35
C THR A 56 -1.50 -2.80 11.27
N PHE A 57 -2.06 -2.66 10.08
CA PHE A 57 -3.45 -2.97 9.76
C PHE A 57 -3.50 -4.17 8.83
N LYS A 58 -4.42 -5.10 9.10
CA LYS A 58 -4.64 -6.29 8.29
C LYS A 58 -5.93 -6.12 7.48
N TYR A 59 -5.83 -6.33 6.17
CA TYR A 59 -6.96 -6.27 5.25
C TYR A 59 -7.13 -7.60 4.53
N ASP A 60 -8.33 -8.15 4.59
CA ASP A 60 -8.67 -9.36 3.88
C ASP A 60 -8.93 -9.06 2.39
N LYS A 61 -8.27 -9.78 1.47
CA LYS A 61 -8.35 -9.50 0.03
C LYS A 61 -9.69 -9.89 -0.58
N TRP A 62 -10.45 -10.77 0.07
CA TRP A 62 -11.78 -11.17 -0.42
C TRP A 62 -12.78 -10.02 -0.27
N TYR A 63 -12.57 -9.14 0.71
CA TYR A 63 -13.50 -8.06 1.04
C TYR A 63 -12.95 -6.66 0.76
N THR A 64 -11.63 -6.52 0.66
CA THR A 64 -10.98 -5.23 0.43
C THR A 64 -10.57 -5.12 -1.02
N LYS A 65 -11.24 -4.27 -1.81
CA LYS A 65 -10.79 -4.00 -3.19
C LYS A 65 -9.48 -3.19 -3.16
N PRO A 66 -8.56 -3.40 -4.14
CA PRO A 66 -7.32 -2.64 -4.24
C PRO A 66 -7.54 -1.11 -4.24
N GLU A 67 -8.60 -0.65 -4.89
CA GLU A 67 -8.98 0.77 -4.95
C GLU A 67 -9.34 1.34 -3.57
N HIS A 68 -10.12 0.61 -2.77
CA HIS A 68 -10.48 1.04 -1.42
C HIS A 68 -9.26 1.11 -0.51
N LEU A 69 -8.36 0.14 -0.61
CA LEU A 69 -7.11 0.17 0.14
C LEU A 69 -6.24 1.38 -0.26
N ALA A 70 -6.16 1.67 -1.57
CA ALA A 70 -5.41 2.82 -2.07
C ALA A 70 -5.99 4.15 -1.58
N GLU A 71 -7.32 4.27 -1.50
CA GLU A 71 -7.99 5.44 -0.91
C GLU A 71 -7.64 5.59 0.58
N THR A 72 -7.69 4.50 1.35
CA THR A 72 -7.30 4.52 2.76
C THR A 72 -5.85 5.00 2.93
N ILE A 73 -4.91 4.46 2.15
CA ILE A 73 -3.51 4.89 2.19
C ILE A 73 -3.39 6.37 1.83
N ARG A 74 -4.06 6.83 0.78
CA ARG A 74 -4.05 8.24 0.37
C ARG A 74 -4.48 9.16 1.52
N VAL A 75 -5.59 8.85 2.20
CA VAL A 75 -6.07 9.63 3.35
C VAL A 75 -5.04 9.68 4.48
N TYR A 76 -4.35 8.58 4.76
CA TYR A 76 -3.27 8.56 5.76
C TYR A 76 -2.05 9.38 5.35
N VAL A 77 -1.68 9.33 4.08
CA VAL A 77 -0.53 10.08 3.53
C VAL A 77 -0.82 11.58 3.51
N GLU A 78 -2.01 12.01 3.10
CA GLU A 78 -2.40 13.43 3.07
C GLU A 78 -2.51 14.06 4.47
N ARG A 79 -2.81 13.27 5.50
CA ARG A 79 -2.91 13.72 6.89
C ARG A 79 -1.57 13.66 7.65
N SER A 80 -0.52 13.11 7.04
CA SER A 80 0.73 12.78 7.73
C SER A 80 1.82 13.80 7.58
#